data_AF-A0A0D0C8M7-F1
#
_entry.id   AF-A0A0D0C8M7-F1
#
_cell.length_a   1.000
_cell.length_b   1.000
_cell.length_c   1.000
_cell.angle_alpha   90.00
_cell.angle_beta   90.00
_cell.angle_gamma   90.00
#
_symmetry.space_group_name_H-M   'P 1'
#
loop_
_entity.id
_entity.type
_entity.pdbx_description
1 polymer ?
#
loop_
_entity_poly.entity_id
_entity_poly.type
_entity_poly.pdbx_seq_one_letter_code
_entity_poly.pdbx_strand_id
1 'polypeptide(L)'
;MDQHVNRVPFPVDDREWSMEELDNVPPFLWVPQGGNDLTLVDVTGVHLLQVRYCVCPTSQQFHMQLLESGLLSATIDQPNKAFSFSVLNDFIRDNLECGTSASNYYNKLRKILSNIFPHLVPDRYRELLRVSRQWRLLKLLKWAGFGHQQDSQKPGSLVLFCPMCPQPGINVYPDATNDLLNWKYNWALIMDGNFKVEHLYDRQTDRQVWLVHGLGFMVSRSPYHKYLVATNHSLEWSACNNHRAVNQANSSRMWLEATGIGAMACAHHGCFVPHSVVDFQKGER
;
A
#
# COMPACT_ATOMS: atom_id res chain seq x y z
N MET A 1 -45.60 17.51 17.92
CA MET A 1 -45.32 18.87 17.42
C MET A 1 -43.96 19.20 17.97
N ASP A 2 -42.85 19.12 17.23
CA ASP A 2 -42.67 19.46 15.82
C ASP A 2 -41.68 18.55 15.09
N GLN A 3 -41.97 18.38 13.80
CA GLN A 3 -41.20 17.64 12.81
C GLN A 3 -39.98 18.47 12.40
N HIS A 4 -38.77 18.02 12.71
CA HIS A 4 -37.58 18.56 12.06
C HIS A 4 -37.43 17.94 10.67
N VAL A 5 -37.77 18.76 9.69
CA VAL A 5 -37.71 18.53 8.25
C VAL A 5 -36.31 18.10 7.81
N ASN A 6 -36.23 16.90 7.27
CA ASN A 6 -35.11 16.42 6.44
C ASN A 6 -34.94 17.37 5.25
N ARG A 7 -33.90 18.22 5.29
CA ARG A 7 -33.43 18.91 4.09
C ARG A 7 -32.53 17.97 3.32
N VAL A 8 -33.07 17.44 2.22
CA VAL A 8 -32.33 16.75 1.16
C VAL A 8 -31.23 17.71 0.66
N PRO A 9 -29.96 17.28 0.50
CA PRO A 9 -28.96 18.11 -0.15
C PRO A 9 -29.38 18.36 -1.60
N PHE A 10 -29.33 19.62 -2.04
CA PHE A 10 -29.55 19.99 -3.43
C PHE A 10 -28.75 19.07 -4.37
N PRO A 11 -29.36 18.55 -5.46
CA PRO A 11 -28.58 17.85 -6.47
C PRO A 11 -27.63 18.87 -7.09
N VAL A 12 -26.32 18.63 -6.93
CA VAL A 12 -25.31 19.31 -7.73
C VAL A 12 -25.51 18.81 -9.16
N ASP A 13 -25.85 19.74 -10.05
CA ASP A 13 -25.98 19.46 -11.47
C ASP A 13 -24.58 19.27 -12.06
N ASP A 14 -24.13 18.02 -12.13
CA ASP A 14 -22.83 17.64 -12.73
C ASP A 14 -22.82 17.77 -14.28
N ARG A 15 -23.79 18.48 -14.89
CA ARG A 15 -23.92 18.60 -16.35
C ARG A 15 -23.27 19.83 -16.98
N GLU A 16 -22.62 20.70 -16.21
CA GLU A 16 -22.05 21.95 -16.73
C GLU A 16 -20.55 21.91 -17.04
N TRP A 17 -19.99 20.73 -17.36
CA TRP A 17 -18.66 20.60 -17.97
C TRP A 17 -18.64 19.55 -19.08
N SER A 18 -19.68 19.52 -19.91
CA SER A 18 -19.68 18.71 -21.13
C SER A 18 -19.20 19.55 -22.32
N MET A 19 -18.12 19.07 -22.94
CA MET A 19 -17.47 19.54 -24.18
C MET A 19 -16.59 20.79 -24.05
N GLU A 20 -15.40 20.62 -23.48
CA GLU A 20 -14.24 21.38 -23.98
C GLU A 20 -13.96 20.87 -25.41
N GLU A 21 -14.09 21.77 -26.39
CA GLU A 21 -13.82 21.51 -27.80
C GLU A 21 -12.42 20.92 -27.97
N LEU A 22 -12.32 19.79 -28.69
CA LEU A 22 -11.07 19.05 -28.97
C LEU A 22 -9.98 19.93 -29.62
N ASP A 23 -10.38 21.07 -30.20
CA ASP A 23 -9.54 21.96 -31.00
C ASP A 23 -8.53 22.79 -30.18
N ASN A 24 -8.68 22.87 -28.85
CA ASN A 24 -7.76 23.62 -27.97
C ASN A 24 -6.67 22.77 -27.31
N VAL A 25 -6.69 21.45 -27.51
CA VAL A 25 -5.66 20.56 -26.98
C VAL A 25 -4.53 20.46 -28.01
N PRO A 26 -3.25 20.68 -27.64
CA PRO A 26 -2.14 20.46 -28.57
C PRO A 26 -2.17 19.04 -29.15
N PRO A 27 -1.83 18.83 -30.44
CA PRO A 27 -1.94 17.51 -31.08
C PRO A 27 -1.18 16.38 -30.36
N PHE A 28 -0.07 16.71 -29.67
CA PHE A 28 0.70 15.74 -28.89
C PHE A 28 0.03 15.31 -27.57
N LEU A 29 -1.05 15.97 -27.16
CA LEU A 29 -1.88 15.64 -25.99
C LEU A 29 -3.25 15.07 -26.38
N TRP A 30 -3.53 14.89 -27.68
CA TRP A 30 -4.77 14.28 -28.14
C TRP A 30 -4.85 12.82 -27.72
N VAL A 31 -6.03 12.41 -27.25
CA VAL A 31 -6.38 11.01 -27.07
C VAL A 31 -7.22 10.59 -28.28
N PRO A 32 -6.69 9.83 -29.25
CA PRO A 32 -7.47 9.30 -30.36
C PRO A 32 -8.63 8.48 -29.82
N GLN A 33 -9.78 8.61 -30.47
CA GLN A 33 -10.95 7.81 -30.18
C GLN A 33 -11.04 6.68 -31.21
N GLY A 34 -10.69 5.46 -30.78
CA GLY A 34 -10.82 4.24 -31.58
C GLY A 34 -9.47 3.65 -32.00
N GLY A 35 -9.13 2.50 -31.41
CA GLY A 35 -7.87 1.79 -31.63
C GLY A 35 -7.38 1.10 -30.34
N ASN A 36 -6.35 0.27 -30.45
CA ASN A 36 -5.61 -0.28 -29.30
C ASN A 36 -4.64 0.79 -28.75
N ASP A 37 -5.20 1.91 -28.27
CA ASP A 37 -4.42 3.00 -27.69
C ASP A 37 -4.05 2.66 -26.24
N LEU A 38 -2.76 2.78 -25.95
CA LEU A 38 -2.17 2.55 -24.65
C LEU A 38 -1.70 3.88 -24.07
N THR A 39 -2.30 4.31 -22.96
CA THR A 39 -1.73 5.37 -22.13
C THR A 39 -0.59 4.80 -21.30
N LEU A 40 0.64 5.14 -21.67
CA LEU A 40 1.86 4.73 -20.97
C LEU A 40 2.33 5.86 -20.05
N VAL A 41 2.46 5.58 -18.77
CA VAL A 41 3.13 6.47 -17.82
C VAL A 41 4.58 6.02 -17.66
N ASP A 42 5.52 6.93 -17.89
CA ASP A 42 6.96 6.72 -17.79
C ASP A 42 7.64 7.87 -17.00
N VAL A 43 8.91 7.71 -16.62
CA VAL A 43 9.72 8.78 -15.99
C VAL A 43 9.80 10.04 -16.85
N THR A 44 9.69 9.88 -18.17
CA THR A 44 9.68 10.97 -19.14
C THR A 44 8.32 11.67 -19.29
N GLY A 45 7.26 11.17 -18.64
CA GLY A 45 5.92 11.77 -18.70
C GLY A 45 4.83 10.76 -19.04
N VAL A 46 3.72 11.26 -19.57
CA VAL A 46 2.56 10.44 -19.98
C VAL A 46 2.49 10.42 -21.50
N HIS A 47 2.55 9.24 -22.07
CA HIS A 47 2.58 9.01 -23.51
C HIS A 47 1.35 8.27 -23.96
N LEU A 48 0.95 8.50 -25.21
CA LEU A 48 -0.11 7.76 -25.84
C LEU A 48 0.44 7.01 -27.05
N LEU A 49 0.33 5.70 -27.02
CA LEU A 49 0.97 4.81 -27.98
C LEU A 49 -0.08 3.92 -28.63
N GLN A 50 0.05 3.66 -29.93
CA GLN A 50 -0.70 2.61 -30.59
C GLN A 50 0.03 1.28 -30.43
N VAL A 51 -0.62 0.30 -29.82
CA VAL A 51 -0.02 -1.01 -29.52
C VAL A 51 -0.76 -2.11 -30.27
N ARG A 52 -0.02 -3.03 -30.89
CA ARG A 52 -0.58 -4.24 -31.49
C ARG A 52 -0.17 -5.44 -30.67
N TYR A 53 -1.14 -5.98 -29.93
CA TYR A 53 -0.94 -7.21 -29.18
C TYR A 53 -0.83 -8.42 -30.11
N CYS A 54 0.01 -9.38 -29.72
CA CYS A 54 0.10 -10.66 -30.40
C CYS A 54 -1.15 -11.50 -30.11
N VAL A 55 -1.81 -11.97 -31.16
CA VAL A 55 -3.03 -12.81 -31.08
C VAL A 55 -2.79 -14.23 -31.59
N CYS A 56 -1.52 -14.66 -31.67
CA CYS A 56 -1.18 -16.02 -32.06
C CYS A 56 -1.74 -17.04 -31.04
N PRO A 57 -2.09 -18.28 -31.43
CA PRO A 57 -2.67 -19.27 -30.52
C PRO A 57 -1.82 -19.60 -29.27
N THR A 58 -0.50 -19.41 -29.37
CA THR A 58 0.45 -19.63 -28.28
C THR A 58 0.82 -18.35 -27.53
N SER A 59 0.18 -17.21 -27.85
CA SER A 59 0.53 -15.94 -27.23
C SER A 59 0.03 -15.86 -25.79
N GLN A 60 0.79 -15.14 -24.97
CA GLN A 60 0.37 -14.83 -23.60
C GLN A 60 -0.80 -13.84 -23.61
N GLN A 61 -1.51 -13.74 -22.48
CA GLN A 61 -2.54 -12.72 -22.30
C GLN A 61 -1.96 -11.31 -22.46
N PHE A 62 -2.77 -10.33 -22.89
CA PHE A 62 -2.26 -9.00 -23.26
C PHE A 62 -1.50 -8.29 -22.13
N HIS A 63 -1.96 -8.41 -20.88
CA HIS A 63 -1.25 -7.82 -19.74
C HIS A 63 0.11 -8.50 -19.46
N MET A 64 0.26 -9.78 -19.79
CA MET A 64 1.53 -10.51 -19.69
C MET A 64 2.50 -10.10 -20.79
N GLN A 65 2.02 -9.86 -22.02
CA GLN A 65 2.85 -9.31 -23.09
C GLN A 65 3.42 -7.93 -22.71
N LEU A 66 2.62 -7.08 -22.06
CA LEU A 66 3.11 -5.81 -21.50
C LEU A 66 4.16 -6.04 -20.41
N LEU A 67 3.90 -6.99 -19.52
CA LEU A 67 4.83 -7.31 -18.42
C LEU A 67 6.20 -7.76 -18.95
N GLU A 68 6.21 -8.60 -19.98
CA GLU A 68 7.41 -9.04 -20.69
C GLU A 68 8.15 -7.88 -21.36
N SER A 69 7.42 -6.84 -21.82
CA SER A 69 8.01 -5.60 -22.35
C SER A 69 8.47 -4.59 -21.29
N GLY A 70 8.40 -4.93 -19.99
CA GLY A 70 8.81 -4.03 -18.90
C GLY A 70 7.72 -3.02 -18.49
N LEU A 71 6.46 -3.33 -18.79
CA LEU A 71 5.31 -2.48 -18.52
C LEU A 71 4.31 -3.21 -17.62
N LEU A 72 3.94 -2.60 -16.49
CA LEU A 72 2.89 -3.13 -15.63
C LEU A 72 1.54 -2.50 -15.99
N SER A 73 0.59 -3.32 -16.42
CA SER A 73 -0.75 -2.82 -16.74
C SER A 73 -1.55 -2.43 -15.50
N ALA A 74 -2.35 -1.38 -15.61
CA ALA A 74 -3.30 -0.98 -14.58
C ALA A 74 -4.61 -1.78 -14.59
N THR A 75 -4.89 -2.49 -15.69
CA THR A 75 -6.11 -3.27 -15.93
C THR A 75 -5.75 -4.61 -16.58
N ILE A 76 -6.34 -5.70 -16.10
CA ILE A 76 -5.98 -7.05 -16.56
C ILE A 76 -6.76 -7.42 -17.84
N ASP A 77 -8.08 -7.21 -17.85
CA ASP A 77 -8.96 -7.68 -18.93
C ASP A 77 -8.77 -6.89 -20.23
N GLN A 78 -8.57 -5.57 -20.11
CA GLN A 78 -8.34 -4.67 -21.24
C GLN A 78 -7.21 -3.69 -20.88
N PRO A 79 -5.95 -4.04 -21.17
CA PRO A 79 -4.81 -3.23 -20.77
C PRO A 79 -4.64 -2.04 -21.72
N ASN A 80 -5.38 -0.96 -21.48
CA ASN A 80 -5.22 0.32 -22.18
C ASN A 80 -4.43 1.35 -21.37
N LYS A 81 -3.98 0.98 -20.17
CA LYS A 81 -3.15 1.81 -19.30
C LYS A 81 -2.00 0.97 -18.76
N ALA A 82 -0.79 1.49 -18.85
CA ALA A 82 0.38 0.82 -18.33
C ALA A 82 1.38 1.81 -17.72
N PHE A 83 2.20 1.30 -16.81
CA PHE A 83 3.27 2.04 -16.16
C PHE A 83 4.58 1.32 -16.46
N SER A 84 5.60 2.06 -16.87
CA SER A 84 6.93 1.48 -17.03
C SER A 84 7.49 1.03 -15.67
N PHE A 85 8.33 -0.02 -15.67
CA PHE A 85 9.04 -0.39 -14.44
C PHE A 85 9.93 0.77 -13.95
N SER A 86 10.44 1.60 -14.85
CA SER A 86 11.24 2.78 -14.53
C SER A 86 10.45 3.76 -13.67
N VAL A 87 9.24 4.16 -14.05
CA VAL A 87 8.45 5.13 -13.28
C VAL A 87 8.02 4.56 -11.92
N LEU A 88 7.73 3.26 -11.86
CA LEU A 88 7.36 2.61 -10.61
C LEU A 88 8.55 2.52 -9.63
N ASN A 89 9.77 2.30 -10.16
CA ASN A 89 10.99 2.31 -9.37
C ASN A 89 11.38 3.72 -8.91
N ASP A 90 11.27 4.70 -9.80
CA ASP A 90 11.53 6.11 -9.53
C ASP A 90 10.57 6.64 -8.46
N PHE A 91 9.27 6.37 -8.60
CA PHE A 91 8.28 6.73 -7.57
C PHE A 91 8.59 6.13 -6.20
N ILE A 92 8.98 4.85 -6.13
CA ILE A 92 9.33 4.22 -4.85
C ILE A 92 10.53 4.92 -4.22
N ARG A 93 11.54 5.30 -5.00
CA ARG A 93 12.73 6.03 -4.51
C ARG A 93 12.38 7.42 -4.05
N ASP A 94 11.65 8.21 -4.84
CA ASP A 94 11.21 9.56 -4.48
C ASP A 94 10.30 9.56 -3.25
N ASN A 95 9.48 8.52 -3.08
CA ASN A 95 8.63 8.36 -1.91
C ASN A 95 9.44 8.03 -0.64
N LEU A 96 10.48 7.20 -0.77
CA LEU A 96 11.32 6.76 0.36
C LEU A 96 12.34 7.82 0.78
N GLU A 97 13.11 8.35 -0.17
CA GLU A 97 14.24 9.25 0.10
C GLU A 97 13.79 10.69 0.30
N CYS A 98 12.83 11.15 -0.51
CA CYS A 98 12.41 12.55 -0.54
C CYS A 98 11.09 12.80 0.20
N GLY A 99 10.43 11.76 0.72
CA GLY A 99 9.11 11.88 1.34
C GLY A 99 8.03 12.39 0.38
N THR A 100 8.24 12.22 -0.94
CA THR A 100 7.34 12.79 -1.94
C THR A 100 6.00 12.07 -1.92
N SER A 101 4.90 12.83 -1.81
CA SER A 101 3.55 12.28 -1.94
C SER A 101 3.30 11.82 -3.38
N ALA A 102 2.44 10.81 -3.55
CA ALA A 102 2.07 10.33 -4.88
C ALA A 102 1.46 11.44 -5.77
N SER A 103 0.74 12.40 -5.18
CA SER A 103 0.16 13.53 -5.91
C SER A 103 1.23 14.49 -6.40
N ASN A 104 2.21 14.84 -5.55
CA ASN A 104 3.34 15.68 -5.94
C ASN A 104 4.19 15.01 -7.02
N TYR A 105 4.43 13.71 -6.89
CA TYR A 105 5.14 12.92 -7.89
C TYR A 105 4.40 12.90 -9.23
N TYR A 106 3.09 12.67 -9.24
CA TYR A 106 2.32 12.68 -10.48
C TYR A 106 2.28 14.09 -11.11
N ASN A 107 2.17 15.14 -10.31
CA ASN A 107 2.25 16.52 -10.79
C ASN A 107 3.62 16.86 -11.40
N LYS A 108 4.71 16.30 -10.85
CA LYS A 108 6.05 16.37 -11.47
C LYS A 108 6.03 15.73 -12.87
N LEU A 109 5.49 14.52 -13.02
CA LEU A 109 5.37 13.87 -14.34
C LEU A 109 4.57 14.69 -15.36
N ARG A 110 3.46 15.31 -14.92
CA ARG A 110 2.66 16.18 -15.80
C ARG A 110 3.46 17.39 -16.29
N LYS A 111 4.24 18.02 -15.41
CA LYS A 111 5.09 19.17 -15.75
C LYS A 111 6.30 18.80 -16.61
N ILE A 112 6.84 17.59 -16.46
CA ILE A 112 7.89 17.07 -17.34
C ILE A 112 7.36 16.96 -18.78
N LEU A 113 6.14 16.42 -18.97
CA LEU A 113 5.55 16.30 -20.29
C LEU A 113 5.14 17.66 -20.88
N SER A 114 4.44 18.48 -20.10
CA SER A 114 3.99 19.80 -20.51
C SER A 114 4.02 20.75 -19.33
N ASN A 115 5.04 21.61 -19.29
CA ASN A 115 5.14 22.63 -18.26
C ASN A 115 4.16 23.79 -18.47
N ILE A 116 3.76 24.04 -19.73
CA ILE A 116 2.84 25.13 -20.10
C ILE A 116 1.39 24.74 -19.79
N PHE A 117 1.01 23.48 -20.12
CA PHE A 117 -0.36 22.99 -19.96
C PHE A 117 -0.39 21.65 -19.18
N PRO A 118 0.04 21.62 -17.91
CA PRO A 118 0.07 20.37 -17.14
C PRO A 118 -1.33 19.80 -16.92
N HIS A 119 -2.36 20.66 -16.89
CA HIS A 119 -3.74 20.26 -16.69
C HIS A 119 -4.30 19.42 -17.86
N LEU A 120 -3.79 19.61 -19.08
CA LEU A 120 -4.17 18.83 -20.26
C LEU A 120 -3.53 17.43 -20.30
N VAL A 121 -2.52 17.18 -19.48
CA VAL A 121 -1.93 15.84 -19.37
C VAL A 121 -2.92 14.90 -18.68
N PRO A 122 -3.21 13.71 -19.25
CA PRO A 122 -4.16 12.76 -18.67
C PRO A 122 -3.85 12.45 -17.21
N ASP A 123 -4.86 12.53 -16.34
CA ASP A 123 -4.71 12.17 -14.93
C ASP A 123 -4.89 10.66 -14.72
N ARG A 124 -3.79 9.99 -14.35
CA ARG A 124 -3.71 8.56 -14.00
C ARG A 124 -3.21 8.37 -12.57
N TYR A 125 -3.39 9.37 -11.70
CA TYR A 125 -2.96 9.33 -10.31
C TYR A 125 -3.55 8.14 -9.52
N ARG A 126 -4.84 7.85 -9.70
CA ARG A 126 -5.51 6.74 -8.99
C ARG A 126 -4.92 5.39 -9.41
N GLU A 127 -4.62 5.24 -10.70
CA GLU A 127 -3.96 4.07 -11.24
C GLU A 127 -2.52 3.96 -10.71
N LEU A 128 -1.76 5.06 -10.62
CA LEU A 128 -0.42 5.06 -10.01
C LEU A 128 -0.47 4.51 -8.57
N LEU A 129 -1.42 4.96 -7.75
CA LEU A 129 -1.57 4.44 -6.38
C LEU A 129 -1.86 2.94 -6.34
N ARG A 130 -2.66 2.41 -7.28
CA ARG A 130 -2.97 0.98 -7.34
C ARG A 130 -1.76 0.17 -7.82
N VAL A 131 -1.20 0.56 -8.95
CA VAL A 131 -0.11 -0.16 -9.64
C VAL A 131 1.17 -0.10 -8.81
N SER A 132 1.47 1.01 -8.13
CA SER A 132 2.61 1.09 -7.21
C SER A 132 2.52 0.12 -6.03
N ARG A 133 1.32 -0.09 -5.47
CA ARG A 133 1.10 -1.09 -4.41
C ARG A 133 1.29 -2.52 -4.92
N GLN A 134 0.73 -2.83 -6.10
CA GLN A 134 0.95 -4.12 -6.75
C GLN A 134 2.42 -4.36 -7.07
N TRP A 135 3.12 -3.34 -7.57
CA TRP A 135 4.55 -3.40 -7.87
C TRP A 135 5.41 -3.67 -6.63
N ARG A 136 5.10 -3.02 -5.50
CA ARG A 136 5.76 -3.30 -4.22
C ARG A 136 5.57 -4.76 -3.80
N LEU A 137 4.35 -5.30 -3.94
CA LEU A 137 4.08 -6.72 -3.67
C LEU A 137 4.87 -7.63 -4.61
N LEU A 138 4.86 -7.37 -5.92
CA LEU A 138 5.59 -8.20 -6.90
C LEU A 138 7.09 -8.21 -6.62
N LYS A 139 7.67 -7.05 -6.26
CA LYS A 139 9.07 -6.98 -5.80
C LYS A 139 9.32 -7.81 -4.56
N LEU A 140 8.44 -7.71 -3.56
CA LEU A 140 8.55 -8.46 -2.32
C LEU A 140 8.50 -9.97 -2.57
N LEU A 141 7.53 -10.43 -3.38
CA LEU A 141 7.41 -11.82 -3.79
C LEU A 141 8.65 -12.30 -4.55
N LYS A 142 9.16 -11.50 -5.49
CA LYS A 142 10.39 -11.81 -6.22
C LYS A 142 11.59 -11.95 -5.28
N TRP A 143 11.75 -11.04 -4.33
CA TRP A 143 12.85 -11.08 -3.34
C TRP A 143 12.74 -12.26 -2.38
N ALA A 144 11.52 -12.67 -2.03
CA ALA A 144 11.28 -13.87 -1.24
C ALA A 144 11.51 -15.18 -2.03
N GLY A 145 11.81 -15.12 -3.33
CA GLY A 145 11.99 -16.31 -4.17
C GLY A 145 10.66 -17.02 -4.50
N PHE A 146 9.53 -16.31 -4.45
CA PHE A 146 8.23 -16.85 -4.82
C PHE A 146 8.25 -17.36 -6.27
N GLY A 147 7.78 -18.59 -6.48
CA GLY A 147 7.87 -19.32 -7.76
C GLY A 147 9.02 -20.33 -7.83
N HIS A 148 10.04 -20.21 -6.97
CA HIS A 148 11.11 -21.22 -6.82
C HIS A 148 10.97 -22.09 -5.57
N GLN A 149 10.24 -21.61 -4.57
CA GLN A 149 9.95 -22.34 -3.34
C GLN A 149 8.67 -23.17 -3.50
N GLN A 150 8.72 -24.45 -3.14
CA GLN A 150 7.54 -25.34 -3.14
C GLN A 150 6.69 -25.19 -1.87
N ASP A 151 7.27 -24.63 -0.80
CA ASP A 151 6.60 -24.53 0.49
C ASP A 151 5.53 -23.44 0.51
N SER A 152 4.45 -23.71 1.25
CA SER A 152 3.44 -22.69 1.56
C SER A 152 4.06 -21.56 2.37
N GLN A 153 3.74 -20.32 2.02
CA GLN A 153 4.22 -19.14 2.73
C GLN A 153 3.76 -19.14 4.20
N LYS A 154 4.73 -19.04 5.11
CA LYS A 154 4.46 -18.92 6.55
C LYS A 154 4.10 -17.47 6.91
N PRO A 155 3.41 -17.24 8.03
CA PRO A 155 3.20 -15.88 8.52
C PRO A 155 4.54 -15.13 8.68
N GLY A 156 4.58 -13.88 8.21
CA GLY A 156 5.79 -13.05 8.22
C GLY A 156 6.92 -13.47 7.25
N SER A 157 6.73 -14.50 6.42
CA SER A 157 7.80 -15.04 5.57
C SER A 157 8.26 -14.14 4.41
N LEU A 158 7.49 -13.10 4.06
CA LEU A 158 7.87 -12.18 2.97
C LEU A 158 8.81 -11.06 3.42
N VAL A 159 9.09 -10.94 4.72
CA VAL A 159 9.97 -9.90 5.25
C VAL A 159 11.07 -10.53 6.09
N LEU A 160 12.19 -9.82 6.21
CA LEU A 160 13.33 -10.26 7.00
C LEU A 160 13.22 -9.72 8.42
N PHE A 161 13.59 -10.55 9.39
CA PHE A 161 13.92 -10.06 10.72
C PHE A 161 15.31 -9.41 10.73
N CYS A 162 15.72 -8.83 11.87
CA CYS A 162 17.01 -8.20 12.03
C CYS A 162 18.17 -9.17 11.68
N PRO A 163 19.03 -8.85 10.69
CA PRO A 163 20.13 -9.73 10.30
C PRO A 163 21.20 -9.87 11.40
N MET A 164 21.26 -8.91 12.33
CA MET A 164 22.23 -8.89 13.43
C MET A 164 21.70 -9.54 14.71
N CYS A 165 20.39 -9.68 14.89
CA CYS A 165 19.85 -10.32 16.08
C CYS A 165 20.07 -11.85 15.95
N PRO A 166 20.44 -12.56 17.05
CA PRO A 166 20.77 -13.99 17.02
C PRO A 166 19.62 -14.88 16.50
N GLN A 167 19.82 -15.65 15.44
CA GLN A 167 18.80 -16.49 14.83
C GLN A 167 19.32 -17.92 14.67
N PRO A 168 18.95 -18.83 15.59
CA PRO A 168 19.35 -20.23 15.53
C PRO A 168 19.00 -20.87 14.17
N GLY A 169 19.98 -21.53 13.55
CA GLY A 169 19.84 -22.16 12.23
C GLY A 169 19.91 -21.22 11.03
N ILE A 170 20.05 -19.90 11.25
CA ILE A 170 20.22 -18.90 10.18
C ILE A 170 21.61 -18.25 10.27
N ASN A 171 21.87 -17.52 11.35
CA ASN A 171 23.16 -16.83 11.59
C ASN A 171 23.82 -17.27 12.91
N VAL A 172 23.16 -18.15 13.67
CA VAL A 172 23.73 -18.81 14.86
C VAL A 172 23.67 -20.31 14.67
N TYR A 173 24.84 -20.94 14.70
CA TYR A 173 24.99 -22.40 14.65
C TYR A 173 25.44 -22.87 16.03
N PRO A 174 24.59 -23.61 16.77
CA PRO A 174 24.96 -24.07 18.10
C PRO A 174 26.11 -25.09 18.05
N ASP A 175 27.13 -24.89 18.88
CA ASP A 175 28.20 -25.86 19.14
C ASP A 175 27.75 -26.91 20.17
N ALA A 176 28.51 -28.01 20.30
CA ALA A 176 28.20 -29.15 21.17
C ALA A 176 28.03 -28.83 22.68
N THR A 177 28.55 -27.70 23.17
CA THR A 177 28.38 -27.22 24.56
C THR A 177 27.04 -26.51 24.83
N ASN A 178 26.37 -26.06 23.76
CA ASN A 178 24.94 -25.73 23.65
C ASN A 178 24.25 -25.00 24.82
N ASP A 179 24.89 -23.99 25.41
CA ASP A 179 24.22 -23.12 26.37
C ASP A 179 23.43 -21.99 25.67
N LEU A 180 22.23 -22.34 25.18
CA LEU A 180 21.27 -21.39 24.61
C LEU A 180 20.77 -20.35 25.63
N LEU A 181 21.07 -20.50 26.93
CA LEU A 181 20.78 -19.51 27.96
C LEU A 181 21.84 -18.42 28.06
N ASN A 182 22.92 -18.51 27.28
CA ASN A 182 23.93 -17.47 27.23
C ASN A 182 23.31 -16.18 26.69
N TRP A 183 23.49 -15.09 27.44
CA TRP A 183 22.95 -13.77 27.13
C TRP A 183 23.24 -13.28 25.71
N LYS A 184 24.32 -13.76 25.09
CA LYS A 184 24.69 -13.47 23.69
C LYS A 184 23.67 -13.94 22.65
N TYR A 185 22.76 -14.85 23.00
CA TYR A 185 21.69 -15.34 22.13
C TYR A 185 20.33 -14.72 22.42
N ASN A 186 20.23 -13.83 23.40
CA ASN A 186 18.97 -13.21 23.77
C ASN A 186 18.55 -12.12 22.80
N TRP A 187 17.25 -12.04 22.56
CA TRP A 187 16.63 -10.89 21.91
C TRP A 187 16.23 -9.87 22.96
N ALA A 188 16.72 -8.64 22.81
CA ALA A 188 16.09 -7.49 23.41
C ALA A 188 15.03 -6.98 22.43
N LEU A 189 13.77 -6.99 22.84
CA LEU A 189 12.63 -6.52 22.04
C LEU A 189 12.00 -5.31 22.72
N ILE A 190 11.62 -4.32 21.92
CA ILE A 190 10.86 -3.15 22.35
C ILE A 190 9.51 -3.21 21.68
N MET A 191 8.46 -2.82 22.40
CA MET A 191 7.11 -2.63 21.88
C MET A 191 6.74 -1.16 22.00
N ASP A 192 6.19 -0.58 20.93
CA ASP A 192 5.75 0.81 20.92
C ASP A 192 4.48 0.97 20.07
N GLY A 193 3.68 1.98 20.43
CA GLY A 193 2.40 2.29 19.82
C GLY A 193 2.37 3.64 19.12
N ASN A 194 1.95 3.67 17.86
CA ASN A 194 1.73 4.90 17.10
C ASN A 194 0.24 5.19 16.91
N PHE A 195 -0.28 6.11 17.72
CA PHE A 195 -1.69 6.55 17.71
C PHE A 195 -2.01 7.66 16.70
N LYS A 196 -1.04 8.03 15.84
CA LYS A 196 -1.28 8.98 14.74
C LYS A 196 -1.62 8.26 13.43
N VAL A 197 -1.34 6.97 13.35
CA VAL A 197 -1.65 6.13 12.18
C VAL A 197 -3.09 5.65 12.31
N GLU A 198 -4.00 6.55 12.00
CA GLU A 198 -5.44 6.29 12.04
C GLU A 198 -5.89 5.64 10.73
N HIS A 199 -6.68 4.57 10.82
CA HIS A 199 -7.32 3.94 9.66
C HIS A 199 -8.83 4.19 9.69
N LEU A 200 -9.34 4.78 8.62
CA LEU A 200 -10.76 5.06 8.46
C LEU A 200 -11.50 3.81 8.01
N TYR A 201 -12.75 3.67 8.43
CA TYR A 201 -13.64 2.70 7.78
C TYR A 201 -13.77 3.04 6.30
N ASP A 202 -13.58 2.03 5.47
CA ASP A 202 -13.84 2.14 4.05
C ASP A 202 -15.35 2.17 3.78
N ARG A 203 -15.74 2.83 2.70
CA ARG A 203 -17.14 2.88 2.25
C ARG A 203 -17.61 1.54 1.70
N GLN A 204 -16.70 0.69 1.21
CA GLN A 204 -16.98 -0.60 0.59
C GLN A 204 -16.07 -1.70 1.15
N THR A 205 -16.35 -2.14 2.37
CA THR A 205 -15.56 -3.16 3.08
C THR A 205 -15.57 -4.53 2.39
N ASP A 206 -16.63 -4.84 1.64
CA ASP A 206 -16.82 -6.09 0.89
C ASP A 206 -15.88 -6.23 -0.31
N ARG A 207 -15.38 -5.11 -0.84
CA ARG A 207 -14.49 -5.09 -2.02
C ARG A 207 -13.01 -4.95 -1.69
N GLN A 208 -12.65 -5.01 -0.41
CA GLN A 208 -11.27 -4.87 0.01
C GLN A 208 -10.44 -6.10 -0.35
N VAL A 209 -9.26 -5.87 -0.94
CA VAL A 209 -8.29 -6.90 -1.25
C VAL A 209 -7.01 -6.64 -0.47
N TRP A 210 -6.63 -7.60 0.37
CA TRP A 210 -5.43 -7.52 1.19
C TRP A 210 -4.25 -8.14 0.44
N LEU A 211 -3.27 -7.31 0.06
CA LEU A 211 -2.14 -7.75 -0.77
C LEU A 211 -1.10 -8.60 0.01
N VAL A 212 -0.87 -8.32 1.29
CA VAL A 212 0.16 -8.96 2.12
C VAL A 212 -0.45 -9.43 3.45
N HIS A 213 -1.56 -10.18 3.39
CA HIS A 213 -2.36 -10.50 4.56
C HIS A 213 -1.64 -11.45 5.54
N GLY A 214 -0.95 -10.91 6.54
CA GLY A 214 -0.20 -11.69 7.53
C GLY A 214 1.15 -12.24 7.05
N LEU A 215 1.54 -11.91 5.82
CA LEU A 215 2.77 -12.43 5.21
C LEU A 215 3.98 -11.50 5.45
N GLY A 216 3.74 -10.27 5.89
CA GLY A 216 4.77 -9.28 6.19
C GLY A 216 4.85 -8.97 7.68
N PHE A 217 5.05 -7.68 8.02
CA PHE A 217 5.11 -7.25 9.42
C PHE A 217 3.75 -7.27 10.13
N MET A 218 2.66 -6.94 9.41
CA MET A 218 1.31 -6.95 9.97
C MET A 218 0.81 -8.36 10.27
N VAL A 219 0.12 -8.53 11.39
CA VAL A 219 -0.57 -9.78 11.74
C VAL A 219 -1.71 -10.10 10.79
N SER A 220 -2.09 -11.38 10.70
CA SER A 220 -3.27 -11.78 9.94
C SER A 220 -4.54 -11.28 10.63
N ARG A 221 -5.44 -10.65 9.87
CA ARG A 221 -6.64 -10.00 10.41
C ARG A 221 -7.54 -10.98 11.15
N SER A 222 -7.89 -12.11 10.51
CA SER A 222 -8.88 -13.06 11.05
C SER A 222 -8.44 -13.68 12.39
N PRO A 223 -7.21 -14.25 12.53
CA PRO A 223 -6.72 -14.71 13.84
C PRO A 223 -6.68 -13.61 14.90
N TYR A 224 -6.22 -12.41 14.52
CA TYR A 224 -6.12 -11.29 15.45
C TYR A 224 -7.49 -10.81 15.96
N HIS A 225 -8.49 -10.71 15.09
CA HIS A 225 -9.85 -10.34 15.51
C HIS A 225 -10.48 -11.40 16.43
N LYS A 226 -10.22 -12.68 16.18
CA LYS A 226 -10.65 -13.76 17.09
C LYS A 226 -10.01 -13.61 18.47
N TYR A 227 -8.73 -13.28 18.52
CA TYR A 227 -8.02 -12.97 19.77
C TYR A 227 -8.65 -11.78 20.48
N LEU A 228 -8.88 -10.66 19.78
CA LEU A 228 -9.48 -9.47 20.37
C LEU A 228 -10.86 -9.70 20.99
N VAL A 229 -11.68 -10.58 20.39
CA VAL A 229 -13.01 -10.96 20.91
C VAL A 229 -12.89 -11.89 22.13
N ALA A 230 -11.91 -12.78 22.14
CA ALA A 230 -11.70 -13.74 23.23
C ALA A 230 -11.04 -13.12 24.46
N THR A 231 -10.28 -12.03 24.29
CA THR A 231 -9.55 -11.37 25.38
C THR A 231 -10.46 -10.44 26.18
N ASN A 232 -10.47 -10.60 27.50
CA ASN A 232 -11.10 -9.65 28.41
C ASN A 232 -10.22 -8.41 28.56
N HIS A 233 -10.76 -7.25 28.18
CA HIS A 233 -10.03 -5.99 28.24
C HIS A 233 -10.38 -5.25 29.54
N SER A 234 -9.42 -5.10 30.44
CA SER A 234 -9.56 -4.22 31.61
C SER A 234 -9.34 -2.77 31.17
N LEU A 235 -10.33 -1.90 31.40
CA LEU A 235 -10.16 -0.47 31.17
C LEU A 235 -9.17 0.07 32.22
N GLU A 236 -8.00 0.50 31.76
CA GLU A 236 -7.10 1.30 32.59
C GLU A 236 -7.65 2.72 32.68
N TRP A 237 -8.20 3.05 33.85
CA TRP A 237 -8.66 4.39 34.16
C TRP A 237 -7.60 5.11 34.99
N SER A 238 -7.04 6.20 34.45
CA SER A 238 -6.20 7.08 35.25
C SER A 238 -7.07 8.05 36.04
N ALA A 239 -6.91 8.09 37.36
CA ALA A 239 -7.55 9.10 38.23
C ALA A 239 -6.98 10.52 38.03
N CYS A 240 -5.93 10.67 37.22
CA CYS A 240 -5.30 11.95 36.91
C CYS A 240 -5.99 12.64 35.72
N ASN A 241 -6.60 13.81 36.00
CA ASN A 241 -7.34 14.59 35.02
C ASN A 241 -6.48 15.11 33.85
N ASN A 242 -5.15 15.22 34.04
CA ASN A 242 -4.20 15.74 33.04
C ASN A 242 -3.42 14.65 32.29
N HIS A 243 -3.72 13.36 32.51
CA HIS A 243 -3.06 12.26 31.83
C HIS A 243 -3.62 12.05 30.42
N ARG A 244 -3.36 13.02 29.53
CA ARG A 244 -3.93 13.07 28.18
C ARG A 244 -3.62 11.82 27.34
N ALA A 245 -2.46 11.18 27.55
CA ALA A 245 -2.08 9.97 26.84
C ALA A 245 -3.13 8.84 27.03
N VAL A 246 -3.54 8.57 28.27
CA VAL A 246 -4.52 7.50 28.58
C VAL A 246 -5.94 7.94 28.24
N ASN A 247 -6.31 9.18 28.60
CA ASN A 247 -7.68 9.68 28.40
C ASN A 247 -8.03 9.85 26.91
N GLN A 248 -7.06 10.22 26.07
CA GLN A 248 -7.27 10.41 24.63
C GLN A 248 -7.16 9.09 23.84
N ALA A 249 -6.28 8.17 24.26
CA ALA A 249 -6.18 6.82 23.70
C ALA A 249 -7.49 6.04 23.87
N ASN A 250 -8.17 6.17 25.03
CA ASN A 250 -9.42 5.47 25.31
C ASN A 250 -10.67 6.08 24.64
N SER A 251 -10.52 7.20 23.91
CA SER A 251 -11.66 7.87 23.26
C SER A 251 -12.10 7.13 21.99
N SER A 252 -13.34 6.61 21.98
CA SER A 252 -13.90 5.98 20.78
C SER A 252 -14.23 7.03 19.73
N ARG A 253 -13.69 6.88 18.51
CA ARG A 253 -14.05 7.73 17.36
C ARG A 253 -14.90 6.93 16.37
N MET A 254 -16.08 7.46 16.01
CA MET A 254 -17.10 6.70 15.27
C MET A 254 -16.71 6.30 13.83
N TRP A 255 -15.69 6.93 13.24
CA TRP A 255 -15.31 6.74 11.84
C TRP A 255 -14.00 5.96 11.64
N LEU A 256 -13.33 5.55 12.71
CA LEU A 256 -12.05 4.85 12.65
C LEU A 256 -12.23 3.34 12.81
N GLU A 257 -11.67 2.58 11.86
CA GLU A 257 -11.46 1.14 11.98
C GLU A 257 -10.25 0.86 12.88
N ALA A 258 -9.20 1.68 12.83
CA ALA A 258 -8.08 1.59 13.75
C ALA A 258 -7.68 2.99 14.26
N THR A 259 -7.39 3.10 15.55
CA THR A 259 -6.92 4.31 16.22
C THR A 259 -5.40 4.45 16.24
N GLY A 260 -4.68 3.41 15.84
CA GLY A 260 -3.22 3.39 15.84
C GLY A 260 -2.69 2.03 15.43
N ILE A 261 -1.37 1.89 15.48
CA ILE A 261 -0.68 0.62 15.26
C ILE A 261 0.31 0.36 16.40
N GLY A 262 0.40 -0.88 16.84
CA GLY A 262 1.44 -1.37 17.76
C GLY A 262 2.46 -2.19 17.00
N ALA A 263 3.73 -2.01 17.29
CA ALA A 263 4.80 -2.79 16.66
C ALA A 263 5.81 -3.27 17.70
N MET A 264 6.43 -4.41 17.40
CA MET A 264 7.57 -4.93 18.14
C MET A 264 8.81 -4.83 17.25
N ALA A 265 9.94 -4.39 17.81
CA ALA A 265 11.20 -4.27 17.11
C ALA A 265 12.38 -4.76 17.95
N CYS A 266 13.46 -5.21 17.30
CA CYS A 266 14.72 -5.52 17.99
C CYS A 266 15.28 -4.22 18.58
N ALA A 267 15.49 -4.19 19.91
CA ALA A 267 15.86 -3.00 20.68
C ALA A 267 17.16 -2.35 20.18
N HIS A 268 18.12 -3.18 19.75
CA HIS A 268 19.45 -2.73 19.37
C HIS A 268 19.50 -2.09 17.97
N HIS A 269 18.63 -2.52 17.06
CA HIS A 269 18.75 -2.19 15.63
C HIS A 269 17.49 -1.56 15.03
N GLY A 270 16.38 -1.51 15.79
CA GLY A 270 15.12 -0.93 15.33
C GLY A 270 14.43 -1.72 14.21
N CYS A 271 14.87 -2.95 13.92
CA CYS A 271 14.21 -3.78 12.91
C CYS A 271 12.91 -4.37 13.46
N PHE A 272 11.81 -4.16 12.75
CA PHE A 272 10.52 -4.75 13.12
C PHE A 272 10.58 -6.28 13.12
N VAL A 273 9.91 -6.88 14.10
CA VAL A 273 9.69 -8.33 14.16
C VAL A 273 8.64 -8.68 13.10
N PRO A 274 8.89 -9.67 12.21
CA PRO A 274 7.89 -10.15 11.27
C PRO A 274 6.61 -10.62 11.98
N HIS A 275 5.44 -10.39 11.37
CA HIS A 275 4.14 -10.83 11.89
C HIS A 275 3.84 -10.38 13.34
N SER A 276 4.31 -9.20 13.74
CA SER A 276 4.12 -8.67 15.10
C SER A 276 3.43 -7.30 15.15
N VAL A 277 3.14 -6.68 14.01
CA VAL A 277 2.50 -5.36 13.94
C VAL A 277 1.00 -5.55 13.97
N VAL A 278 0.32 -4.83 14.85
CA VAL A 278 -1.10 -4.99 15.14
C VAL A 278 -1.83 -3.65 15.02
N ASP A 279 -3.08 -3.70 14.59
CA ASP A 279 -3.96 -2.54 14.62
C ASP A 279 -4.58 -2.36 16.00
N PHE A 280 -4.54 -1.13 16.49
CA PHE A 280 -5.26 -0.74 17.69
C PHE A 280 -6.68 -0.29 17.36
N GLN A 281 -7.66 -0.82 18.07
CA GLN A 281 -9.08 -0.52 17.99
C GLN A 281 -9.48 0.60 18.95
N LYS A 282 -8.90 0.64 20.16
CA LYS A 282 -9.21 1.65 21.19
C LYS A 282 -8.01 1.85 22.12
N GLY A 283 -7.16 2.82 21.84
CA GLY A 283 -5.95 3.04 22.64
C GLY A 283 -4.92 1.95 22.37
N GLU A 284 -4.32 1.32 23.37
CA GLU A 284 -3.41 0.16 23.18
C GLU A 284 -4.15 -1.19 23.07
N ARG A 285 -5.46 -1.14 22.81
CA ARG A 285 -6.31 -2.31 22.57
C ARG A 285 -6.45 -2.59 21.09
#